data_AF-U4UXD4-F1
#
_entry.id   AF-U4UXD4-F1
#
_cell.length_a   1.000
_cell.length_b   1.000
_cell.length_c   1.000
_cell.angle_alpha   90.00
_cell.angle_beta   90.00
_cell.angle_gamma   90.00
#
_symmetry.space_group_name_H-M   'P 1'
#
loop_
_entity.id
_entity.type
_entity.pdbx_description
1 polymer ?
#
loop_
_entity_poly.entity_id
_entity_poly.type
_entity_poly.pdbx_seq_one_letter_code
_entity_poly.pdbx_strand_id
1 'polypeptide(L)'
;MEYFLMKLLWCFLFVGFVEVVYSAGNNFKWVRVNVPQYRVPGETAQLQCDYDLGNDTLYSVKWYKEHEEFYRYVPKLRPESNSYKVDGVHVDVQSPHKK
;
A
#
# COMPACT_ATOMS: atom_id res chain seq x y z
N MET A 1 -42.13 27.65 -24.86
CA MET A 1 -41.86 27.52 -23.40
C MET A 1 -41.35 26.13 -23.02
N GLU A 2 -41.87 25.06 -23.62
CA GLU A 2 -41.51 23.67 -23.25
C GLU A 2 -40.05 23.27 -23.55
N TYR A 3 -39.48 23.73 -24.67
CA TYR A 3 -38.07 23.47 -25.01
C TYR A 3 -37.04 24.09 -24.05
N PHE A 4 -37.41 25.21 -23.40
CA PHE A 4 -36.51 25.88 -22.45
C PHE A 4 -36.41 25.09 -21.14
N LEU A 5 -37.54 24.60 -20.63
CA LEU A 5 -37.60 23.68 -19.50
C LEU A 5 -36.92 22.34 -19.81
N MET A 6 -37.09 21.81 -21.02
CA MET A 6 -36.45 20.56 -21.44
C MET A 6 -34.92 20.69 -21.56
N LYS A 7 -34.42 21.83 -22.04
CA LYS A 7 -32.97 22.14 -22.05
C LYS A 7 -32.40 22.30 -20.65
N LEU A 8 -33.12 22.96 -19.74
CA LEU A 8 -32.67 23.11 -18.35
C LEU A 8 -32.60 21.75 -17.64
N LEU A 9 -33.63 20.92 -17.77
CA LEU A 9 -33.62 19.56 -17.22
C LEU A 9 -32.50 18.71 -17.80
N TRP A 10 -32.25 18.80 -19.11
CA TRP A 10 -31.14 18.08 -19.73
C TRP A 10 -29.78 18.61 -19.26
N CYS A 11 -29.61 19.91 -19.08
CA CYS A 11 -28.40 20.50 -18.48
C CYS A 11 -28.19 20.03 -17.04
N PHE A 12 -29.24 19.99 -16.21
CA PHE A 12 -29.12 19.50 -14.83
C PHE A 12 -28.75 18.02 -14.78
N LEU A 13 -29.33 17.19 -15.66
CA LEU A 13 -28.95 15.77 -15.79
C LEU A 13 -27.51 15.62 -16.27
N PHE A 14 -27.07 16.42 -17.24
CA PHE A 14 -25.72 16.35 -17.79
C PHE A 14 -24.65 16.84 -16.80
N VAL A 15 -24.92 17.94 -16.09
CA VAL A 15 -24.02 18.49 -15.06
C VAL A 15 -23.95 17.56 -13.85
N GLY A 16 -25.09 17.06 -13.37
CA GLY A 16 -25.12 16.10 -12.26
C GLY A 16 -24.45 14.77 -12.59
N PHE A 17 -24.58 14.30 -13.83
CA PHE A 17 -23.89 13.09 -14.30
C PHE A 17 -22.37 13.28 -14.37
N VAL A 18 -21.90 14.46 -14.80
CA VAL A 18 -20.46 14.78 -14.85
C VAL A 18 -19.86 14.81 -13.44
N GLU A 19 -20.51 15.41 -12.44
CA GLU A 19 -20.00 15.39 -11.05
C GLU A 19 -19.90 13.98 -10.45
N VAL A 20 -20.91 13.13 -10.69
CA VAL A 20 -20.91 11.73 -10.21
C VAL A 20 -19.77 10.91 -10.84
N VAL A 21 -19.47 11.14 -12.12
CA VAL A 21 -18.35 10.47 -12.80
C VAL A 21 -17.00 10.96 -12.27
N TYR A 22 -16.88 12.25 -11.92
CA TYR A 22 -15.65 12.80 -11.34
C TYR A 22 -15.32 12.25 -9.95
N SER A 23 -16.31 11.96 -9.10
CA SER A 23 -16.05 11.42 -7.75
C SER A 23 -15.75 9.92 -7.74
N ALA A 24 -15.99 9.21 -8.86
CA ALA A 24 -15.75 7.77 -8.98
C ALA A 24 -14.30 7.40 -9.33
N GLY A 25 -13.39 8.37 -9.40
CA GLY A 25 -12.01 8.17 -9.84
C GLY A 25 -11.00 7.94 -8.71
N ASN A 26 -10.28 6.81 -8.81
CA ASN A 26 -8.93 6.55 -8.26
C ASN A 26 -8.80 5.81 -6.91
N ASN A 27 -9.45 4.65 -6.75
CA ASN A 27 -9.04 3.69 -5.72
C ASN A 27 -8.22 2.55 -6.36
N PHE A 28 -7.01 2.87 -6.82
CA PHE A 28 -6.08 1.86 -7.34
C PHE A 28 -5.16 1.41 -6.21
N LYS A 29 -5.27 0.14 -5.81
CA LYS A 29 -4.40 -0.47 -4.79
C LYS A 29 -3.36 -1.34 -5.47
N TRP A 30 -2.09 -1.16 -5.15
CA TRP A 30 -1.02 -2.01 -5.65
C TRP A 30 0.03 -2.29 -4.60
N VAL A 31 0.69 -3.44 -4.73
CA VAL A 31 1.80 -3.86 -3.88
C VAL A 31 2.90 -4.41 -4.77
N ARG A 32 4.14 -4.02 -4.50
CA ARG A 32 5.33 -4.49 -5.20
C ARG A 32 6.35 -4.95 -4.19
N VAL A 33 6.77 -6.20 -4.34
CA VAL A 33 7.80 -6.80 -3.50
C VAL A 33 9.08 -6.89 -4.34
N ASN A 34 10.16 -6.29 -3.83
CA ASN A 34 11.47 -6.34 -4.45
C ASN A 34 12.45 -7.05 -3.51
N VAL A 35 12.88 -8.25 -3.92
CA VAL A 35 13.75 -9.13 -3.15
C VAL A 35 14.82 -9.69 -4.10
N PRO A 36 16.11 -9.62 -3.75
CA PRO A 36 17.15 -10.25 -4.54
C PRO A 36 16.99 -11.78 -4.53
N GLN A 37 17.08 -12.40 -5.71
CA GLN A 37 16.94 -13.86 -5.85
C GLN A 37 18.10 -14.62 -5.19
N TYR A 38 19.32 -14.05 -5.24
CA TYR A 38 20.52 -14.62 -4.64
C TYR A 38 21.40 -13.53 -4.04
N ARG A 39 22.11 -13.88 -2.97
CA ARG A 39 23.15 -13.05 -2.34
C ARG A 39 24.31 -13.94 -1.89
N VAL A 40 25.50 -13.34 -1.81
CA VAL A 40 26.68 -14.03 -1.29
C VAL A 40 26.51 -14.25 0.22
N PRO A 41 26.89 -15.43 0.76
CA PRO A 41 26.85 -15.65 2.20
C PRO A 41 27.62 -14.58 2.98
N GLY A 42 26.97 -13.98 3.98
CA GLY A 42 27.55 -12.90 4.79
C GLY A 42 27.29 -11.49 4.27
N GLU A 43 26.76 -11.33 3.05
CA GLU A 43 26.29 -10.03 2.56
C GLU A 43 24.89 -9.68 3.08
N THR A 44 24.59 -8.39 3.18
CA THR A 44 23.27 -7.88 3.52
C THR A 44 22.32 -7.99 2.32
N ALA A 45 21.14 -8.56 2.56
CA ALA A 45 20.04 -8.58 1.59
C ALA A 45 18.98 -7.53 1.97
N GLN A 46 18.63 -6.65 1.03
CA GLN A 46 17.55 -5.69 1.22
C GLN A 46 16.22 -6.29 0.75
N LEU A 47 15.23 -6.37 1.65
CA LEU A 47 13.87 -6.79 1.34
C LEU A 47 12.96 -5.56 1.34
N GLN A 48 12.47 -5.18 0.16
CA GLN A 48 11.66 -3.98 -0.02
C GLN A 48 10.21 -4.34 -0.39
N CYS A 49 9.27 -3.66 0.24
CA CYS A 49 7.84 -3.75 -0.06
C CYS A 49 7.30 -2.33 -0.27
N ASP A 50 7.00 -2.00 -1.53
CA ASP A 50 6.32 -0.76 -1.91
C ASP A 50 4.83 -1.03 -2.03
N TYR A 51 3.99 -0.11 -1.56
CA TYR A 51 2.54 -0.25 -1.64
C TYR A 51 1.85 1.10 -1.84
N ASP A 52 0.69 1.06 -2.49
CA ASP A 52 -0.29 2.14 -2.56
C ASP A 52 -1.65 1.53 -2.20
N LEU A 53 -2.29 2.13 -1.21
CA LEU A 53 -3.54 1.63 -0.65
C LEU A 53 -4.73 2.53 -1.04
N GLY A 54 -4.53 3.56 -1.85
CA GLY A 54 -5.54 4.58 -2.11
C GLY A 54 -6.04 5.19 -0.79
N ASN A 55 -7.31 4.95 -0.47
CA ASN A 55 -7.94 5.39 0.79
C ASN A 55 -7.79 4.42 1.97
N ASP A 56 -7.17 3.26 1.78
CA ASP A 56 -6.99 2.28 2.87
C ASP A 56 -5.71 2.53 3.68
N THR A 57 -5.66 2.00 4.90
CA THR A 57 -4.47 2.06 5.75
C THR A 57 -3.76 0.72 5.84
N LEU A 58 -2.42 0.75 5.85
CA LEU A 58 -1.62 -0.45 6.02
C LEU A 58 -1.88 -1.08 7.40
N TYR A 59 -2.24 -2.36 7.42
CA TYR A 59 -2.37 -3.12 8.66
C TYR A 59 -1.01 -3.56 9.19
N SER A 60 -0.26 -4.34 8.40
CA SER A 60 1.09 -4.79 8.76
C SER A 60 1.86 -5.27 7.54
N VAL A 61 3.19 -5.13 7.56
CA VAL A 61 4.11 -5.86 6.67
C VAL A 61 4.83 -6.91 7.50
N LYS A 62 4.93 -8.13 6.99
CA LYS A 62 5.56 -9.26 7.69
C LYS A 62 6.47 -10.02 6.73
N TRP A 63 7.63 -10.43 7.22
CA TRP A 63 8.56 -11.28 6.49
C TRP A 63 8.73 -12.62 7.19
N TYR A 64 8.76 -13.68 6.38
CA TYR A 64 8.86 -15.06 6.83
C TYR A 64 10.01 -15.78 6.15
N LYS A 65 10.70 -16.64 6.89
CA LYS A 65 11.62 -17.65 6.36
C LYS A 65 11.12 -19.00 6.85
N GLU A 66 10.87 -19.94 5.95
CA GLU A 66 10.51 -21.32 6.30
C GLU A 66 9.37 -21.43 7.34
N HIS A 67 8.37 -20.56 7.23
CA HIS A 67 7.19 -20.42 8.11
C HIS A 67 7.42 -19.67 9.43
N GLU A 68 8.64 -19.24 9.74
CA GLU A 68 8.93 -18.41 10.92
C GLU A 68 8.93 -16.92 10.57
N GLU A 69 8.15 -16.12 11.31
CA GLU A 69 8.12 -14.64 11.19
C GLU A 69 9.43 -14.09 11.77
N PHE A 70 10.27 -13.46 10.95
CA PHE A 70 11.52 -12.85 11.43
C PHE A 70 11.46 -11.32 11.52
N TYR A 71 10.52 -10.68 10.81
CA TYR A 71 10.29 -9.24 10.87
C TYR A 71 8.82 -8.89 10.72
N ARG A 72 8.38 -7.89 11.48
CA ARG A 72 7.04 -7.31 11.39
C ARG A 72 7.06 -5.80 11.56
N TYR A 73 6.39 -5.10 10.66
CA TYR A 73 6.13 -3.67 10.73
C TYR A 73 4.62 -3.39 10.84
N VAL A 74 4.23 -2.62 11.85
CA VAL A 74 2.85 -2.20 12.13
C VAL A 74 2.86 -0.70 12.42
N PRO A 75 2.40 0.17 11.50
CA PRO A 75 2.47 1.62 11.66
C PRO A 75 1.81 2.16 12.93
N LYS A 76 0.77 1.47 13.42
CA LYS A 76 -0.03 1.87 14.58
C LYS A 76 0.55 1.39 15.92
N LEU A 77 1.61 0.59 15.92
CA LEU A 77 2.18 -0.01 17.13
C LEU A 77 3.45 0.74 17.58
N ARG A 78 3.78 0.64 18.87
CA ARG A 78 5.06 1.09 19.43
C ARG A 78 5.76 -0.07 20.13
N PRO A 79 6.98 -0.47 19.71
CA PRO A 79 7.69 0.01 18.53
C PRO A 79 6.95 -0.36 17.22
N GLU A 80 7.13 0.45 16.18
CA GLU A 80 6.48 0.21 14.88
C GLU A 80 7.01 -1.04 14.19
N SER A 81 8.26 -1.42 14.47
CA SER A 81 8.93 -2.60 13.90
C SER A 81 9.41 -3.54 15.00
N ASN A 82 9.17 -4.83 14.80
CA ASN A 82 9.67 -5.92 15.65
C ASN A 82 10.48 -6.90 14.81
N SER A 83 11.57 -7.40 15.37
CA SER A 83 12.37 -8.50 14.83
C SER A 83 12.31 -9.71 15.73
N TYR A 84 12.27 -10.90 15.14
CA TYR A 84 12.28 -12.17 15.84
C TYR A 84 13.51 -12.98 15.41
N LYS A 85 14.06 -13.77 16.33
CA LYS A 85 15.21 -14.63 16.02
C LYS A 85 14.73 -15.84 15.22
N VAL A 86 15.31 -16.01 14.05
CA VAL A 86 15.11 -17.16 13.16
C VAL A 86 16.48 -17.65 12.73
N ASP A 87 16.65 -18.96 12.61
CA ASP A 87 17.96 -19.56 12.36
C ASP A 87 18.49 -19.17 10.97
N GLY A 88 19.71 -18.62 10.96
CA GLY A 88 20.36 -18.08 9.76
C GLY A 88 19.88 -16.70 9.31
N VAL A 89 19.05 -15.99 10.10
CA VAL A 89 18.58 -14.63 9.78
C VAL A 89 19.06 -13.62 10.80
N HIS A 90 19.76 -12.58 10.33
CA HIS A 90 20.07 -11.39 11.12
C HIS A 90 19.32 -10.19 10.54
N VAL A 91 18.57 -9.48 11.39
CA VAL A 91 17.77 -8.33 10.97
C VAL A 91 18.38 -7.07 11.56
N ASP A 92 18.86 -6.18 10.69
CA ASP A 92 19.33 -4.86 11.07
C ASP A 92 18.13 -3.93 11.30
N VAL A 93 17.73 -3.74 12.56
CA VAL A 93 16.62 -2.84 12.95
C VAL A 93 17.11 -1.37 13.04
N GLN A 94 18.15 -1.01 12.29
CA GLN A 94 18.63 0.36 12.23
C GLN A 94 17.74 1.14 11.26
N SER A 95 16.63 1.64 11.80
CA SER A 95 15.60 2.45 11.12
C SER A 95 14.80 1.68 10.06
N PRO A 96 13.49 1.45 10.25
CA PRO A 96 12.64 1.09 9.12
C PRO A 96 12.82 2.18 8.06
N HIS A 97 13.17 1.79 6.83
CA HIS A 97 13.32 2.73 5.72
C HIS A 97 11.93 3.30 5.41
N LYS A 98 11.56 4.37 6.12
CA LYS A 98 10.35 5.13 5.85
C LYS A 98 10.59 5.88 4.55
N LYS A 99 9.74 5.66 3.54
CA LYS A 99 9.62 6.60 2.43
C LYS A 99 8.97 7.88 2.93
#